data_AF-A0A7S2C7X0-F1
#
_entry.id   AF-A0A7S2C7X0-F1
#
_cell.length_a   1.000
_cell.length_b   1.000
_cell.length_c   1.000
_cell.angle_alpha   90.00
_cell.angle_beta   90.00
_cell.angle_gamma   90.00
#
_symmetry.space_group_name_H-M   'P 1'
#
loop_
_entity.id
_entity.type
_entity.pdbx_description
1 polymer ?
#
loop_
_entity_poly.entity_id
_entity_poly.type
_entity_poly.pdbx_seq_one_letter_code
_entity_poly.pdbx_strand_id
1 'polypeptide(L)'
;AEVVPPLPPHWTQHRDETSGYDYFYNDVTGTTQWERPVADAPAPAPAPPPPTTTTPAPAPAAEPTADDRELMEWARQNPDATEVRREGKQITDVGARCLATLCPNLTKIGLNETLVTNVGAMSLAGSCPNLTAIFLSDTEVTDGCKQRMKEALPNLTIY
;
A
#
# COMPACT_ATOMS: atom_id res chain seq x y z
N ALA A 1 20.80 -13.37 -29.92
CA ALA A 1 21.42 -13.12 -28.60
C ALA A 1 21.32 -11.64 -28.35
N GLU A 2 20.41 -11.23 -27.47
CA GLU A 2 20.20 -9.82 -27.13
C GLU A 2 21.35 -9.42 -26.20
N VAL A 3 22.28 -8.60 -26.71
CA VAL A 3 23.48 -8.20 -25.99
C VAL A 3 23.06 -7.12 -25.00
N VAL A 4 22.76 -7.54 -23.77
CA VAL A 4 22.37 -6.62 -22.69
C VAL A 4 23.56 -5.69 -22.40
N PRO A 5 23.43 -4.36 -22.59
CA PRO A 5 24.56 -3.43 -22.48
C PRO A 5 25.08 -3.37 -21.03
N PRO A 6 26.40 -3.35 -20.80
CA PRO A 6 26.97 -3.33 -19.45
C PRO A 6 26.52 -2.10 -18.66
N LEU A 7 26.30 -2.26 -17.36
CA LEU A 7 25.90 -1.17 -16.48
C LEU A 7 27.00 -0.10 -16.41
N PRO A 8 26.63 1.19 -16.25
CA PRO A 8 27.61 2.24 -16.05
C PRO A 8 28.40 2.04 -14.74
N PRO A 9 29.61 2.60 -14.63
CA PRO A 9 30.40 2.53 -13.40
C PRO A 9 29.60 3.06 -12.20
N HIS A 10 29.74 2.39 -11.05
CA HIS A 10 29.02 2.66 -9.79
C HIS A 10 27.54 2.27 -9.74
N TRP A 11 27.01 1.66 -10.80
CA TRP A 11 25.68 1.06 -10.79
C TRP A 11 25.74 -0.44 -10.58
N THR A 12 24.90 -0.94 -9.67
CA THR A 12 24.79 -2.36 -9.34
C THR A 12 23.34 -2.81 -9.52
N GLN A 13 23.12 -3.94 -10.20
CA GLN A 13 21.80 -4.58 -10.25
C GLN A 13 21.65 -5.49 -9.05
N HIS A 14 20.53 -5.39 -8.38
CA HIS A 14 20.10 -6.25 -7.29
C HIS A 14 18.72 -6.79 -7.62
N ARG A 15 18.39 -7.97 -7.12
CA ARG A 15 17.07 -8.56 -7.27
C ARG A 15 16.39 -8.59 -5.91
N ASP A 16 15.22 -8.00 -5.82
CA ASP A 16 14.42 -8.10 -4.61
C ASP A 16 13.83 -9.50 -4.50
N GLU A 17 14.26 -10.27 -3.50
CA GLU A 17 13.81 -11.66 -3.30
C GLU A 17 12.34 -11.75 -2.86
N THR A 18 11.81 -10.66 -2.30
CA THR A 18 10.43 -10.55 -1.83
C THR A 18 9.44 -10.40 -2.98
N SER A 19 9.85 -9.69 -4.04
CA SER A 19 8.99 -9.27 -5.14
C SER A 19 9.39 -9.88 -6.49
N GLY A 20 10.60 -10.43 -6.60
CA GLY A 20 11.17 -10.98 -7.84
C GLY A 20 11.62 -9.93 -8.86
N TYR A 21 11.57 -8.63 -8.51
CA TYR A 21 11.93 -7.54 -9.41
C TYR A 21 13.39 -7.12 -9.25
N ASP A 22 14.04 -6.86 -10.38
CA ASP A 22 15.39 -6.30 -10.44
C ASP A 22 15.35 -4.77 -10.18
N TYR A 23 16.24 -4.26 -9.35
CA TYR A 23 16.47 -2.84 -9.08
C TYR A 23 17.95 -2.50 -9.25
N PHE A 24 18.25 -1.24 -9.60
CA PHE A 24 19.61 -0.74 -9.81
C PHE A 24 19.96 0.27 -8.73
N TYR A 25 21.08 0.07 -8.05
CA TYR A 25 21.59 0.94 -6.98
C TYR A 25 22.87 1.64 -7.41
N ASN A 26 22.90 2.98 -7.22
CA ASN A 26 24.07 3.80 -7.44
C ASN A 26 24.82 4.04 -6.12
N ASP A 27 26.05 3.52 -6.02
CA ASP A 27 26.89 3.62 -4.83
C ASP A 27 27.46 5.04 -4.60
N VAL A 28 27.57 5.85 -5.66
CA VAL A 28 28.10 7.23 -5.56
C VAL A 28 27.07 8.19 -4.97
N THR A 29 25.80 8.03 -5.33
CA THR A 29 24.71 8.93 -4.90
C THR A 29 23.80 8.32 -3.84
N GLY A 30 23.90 7.02 -3.59
CA GLY A 30 23.01 6.28 -2.70
C GLY A 30 21.58 6.11 -3.21
N THR A 31 21.34 6.28 -4.52
CA THR A 31 20.00 6.28 -5.11
C THR A 31 19.66 4.94 -5.78
N THR A 32 18.43 4.46 -5.62
CA THR A 32 17.89 3.29 -6.32
C THR A 32 17.00 3.71 -7.51
N GLN A 33 17.03 2.92 -8.59
CA GLN A 33 16.17 3.09 -9.77
C GLN A 33 15.70 1.73 -10.30
N TRP A 34 14.49 1.66 -10.81
CA TRP A 34 13.91 0.44 -11.40
C TRP A 34 14.29 0.26 -12.88
N GLU A 35 14.67 1.34 -13.55
CA GLU A 35 15.06 1.35 -14.96
C GLU A 35 16.58 1.20 -15.11
N ARG A 36 17.03 0.44 -16.11
CA ARG A 36 18.47 0.21 -16.34
C ARG A 36 19.14 1.51 -16.79
N PRO A 37 20.12 2.05 -16.06
CA PRO A 37 20.80 3.30 -16.41
C PRO A 37 21.65 3.11 -17.69
N VAL A 38 21.52 4.04 -18.65
CA VAL A 38 22.31 4.06 -19.90
C VAL A 38 23.36 5.18 -19.85
N ALA A 39 24.58 4.87 -20.28
CA ALA A 39 25.80 5.66 -20.03
C ALA A 39 25.94 6.97 -20.83
N ASP A 40 24.94 7.38 -21.61
CA ASP A 40 25.02 8.57 -22.46
C ASP A 40 23.77 9.45 -22.30
N ALA A 41 23.74 10.21 -21.22
CA ALA A 41 22.90 11.40 -21.10
C ALA A 41 23.51 12.34 -20.05
N PRO A 42 23.70 13.65 -20.34
CA PRO A 42 23.92 14.62 -19.29
C PRO A 42 22.73 14.55 -18.34
N ALA A 43 23.01 14.45 -17.04
CA ALA A 43 22.02 14.26 -15.99
C ALA A 43 20.73 15.04 -16.32
N PRO A 44 19.63 14.37 -16.69
CA PRO A 44 18.38 15.08 -16.84
C PRO A 44 18.03 15.60 -15.45
N ALA A 45 17.64 16.88 -15.38
CA ALA A 45 16.88 17.39 -14.25
C ALA A 45 15.85 16.32 -13.81
N PRO A 46 15.64 16.11 -12.50
CA PRO A 46 14.91 14.95 -11.98
C PRO A 46 13.66 14.73 -12.84
N ALA A 47 13.64 13.61 -13.56
CA ALA A 47 12.52 13.28 -14.43
C ALA A 47 11.22 13.38 -13.62
N PRO A 48 10.11 13.85 -14.22
CA PRO A 48 8.83 13.81 -13.51
C PRO A 48 8.61 12.37 -13.01
N PRO A 49 8.19 12.17 -11.75
CA PRO A 49 7.90 10.84 -11.26
C PRO A 49 6.92 10.13 -12.21
N PRO A 50 6.91 8.79 -12.29
CA PRO A 50 5.77 8.07 -12.87
C PRO A 50 4.48 8.67 -12.27
N PRO A 51 3.37 8.78 -13.04
CA PRO A 51 2.26 9.70 -12.77
C PRO A 51 2.08 9.95 -11.28
N THR A 52 2.46 11.16 -10.88
CA THR A 52 2.84 11.54 -9.52
C THR A 52 1.73 11.33 -8.50
N THR A 53 2.04 10.65 -7.40
CA THR A 53 1.68 11.17 -6.07
C THR A 53 2.93 11.73 -5.40
N THR A 54 3.04 13.05 -5.49
CA THR A 54 3.68 13.97 -4.54
C THR A 54 4.18 13.32 -3.25
N THR A 55 5.49 13.32 -3.04
CA THR A 55 6.11 13.29 -1.72
C THR A 55 7.00 14.53 -1.59
N PRO A 56 6.61 15.57 -0.83
CA PRO A 56 7.34 15.86 0.38
C PRO A 56 6.92 14.84 1.44
N ALA A 57 7.87 14.30 2.17
CA ALA A 57 7.56 13.62 3.42
C ALA A 57 6.59 14.50 4.25
N PRO A 58 5.59 13.88 4.87
CA PRO A 58 5.83 13.32 6.18
C PRO A 58 6.11 11.84 5.98
N ALA A 59 7.03 11.27 6.74
CA ALA A 59 7.01 9.82 6.88
C ALA A 59 5.59 9.37 7.29
N PRO A 60 4.92 8.42 6.63
CA PRO A 60 3.63 7.96 7.10
C PRO A 60 3.56 6.42 7.20
N ALA A 61 4.63 5.74 7.66
CA ALA A 61 4.67 4.27 7.66
C ALA A 61 5.25 3.58 8.91
N ALA A 62 5.51 4.29 10.02
CA ALA A 62 5.96 3.62 11.26
C ALA A 62 5.00 3.81 12.45
N GLU A 63 4.23 4.88 12.47
CA GLU A 63 3.50 5.28 13.67
C GLU A 63 2.00 5.34 13.41
N PRO A 64 1.18 4.66 14.23
CA PRO A 64 -0.26 4.82 14.15
C PRO A 64 -0.63 6.29 14.41
N THR A 65 -1.61 6.82 13.68
CA THR A 65 -2.19 8.13 13.97
C THR A 65 -3.02 8.11 15.26
N ALA A 66 -3.54 9.25 15.70
CA ALA A 66 -4.49 9.29 16.82
C ALA A 66 -5.77 8.50 16.49
N ASP A 67 -6.27 8.62 15.25
CA ASP A 67 -7.43 7.87 14.78
C ASP A 67 -7.16 6.37 14.69
N ASP A 68 -5.95 5.95 14.27
CA ASP A 68 -5.55 4.54 14.29
C ASP A 68 -5.57 3.99 15.71
N ARG A 69 -5.03 4.74 16.68
CA ARG A 69 -5.05 4.32 18.10
C ARG A 69 -6.48 4.20 18.62
N GLU A 70 -7.34 5.18 18.31
CA GLU A 70 -8.77 5.15 18.67
C GLU A 70 -9.48 3.94 18.05
N LEU A 71 -9.19 3.64 16.77
CA LEU A 71 -9.74 2.47 16.08
C LEU A 71 -9.25 1.17 16.71
N MET A 72 -7.97 1.08 17.06
CA MET A 72 -7.40 -0.10 17.73
C MET A 72 -8.03 -0.34 19.10
N GLU A 73 -8.19 0.71 19.91
CA GLU A 73 -8.83 0.61 21.22
C GLU A 73 -10.29 0.19 21.09
N TRP A 74 -11.02 0.79 20.15
CA TRP A 74 -12.39 0.40 19.86
C TRP A 74 -12.48 -1.07 19.41
N ALA A 75 -11.59 -1.52 18.52
CA ALA A 75 -11.57 -2.89 18.02
C ALA A 75 -11.27 -3.89 19.14
N ARG A 76 -10.37 -3.55 20.09
CA ARG A 76 -10.11 -4.37 21.28
C ARG A 76 -11.32 -4.49 22.21
N GLN A 77 -12.14 -3.45 22.29
CA GLN A 77 -13.37 -3.46 23.09
C GLN A 77 -14.54 -4.15 22.39
N ASN A 78 -14.48 -4.30 21.05
CA ASN A 78 -15.55 -4.85 20.22
C ASN A 78 -15.04 -5.98 19.31
N PRO A 79 -14.53 -7.10 19.86
CA PRO A 79 -14.00 -8.21 19.05
C PRO A 79 -15.08 -8.92 18.20
N ASP A 80 -16.34 -8.88 18.65
CA ASP A 80 -17.50 -9.47 17.97
C ASP A 80 -18.22 -8.47 17.04
N ALA A 81 -17.62 -7.31 16.77
CA ALA A 81 -18.21 -6.34 15.86
C ALA A 81 -18.34 -6.91 14.44
N THR A 82 -19.53 -6.76 13.87
CA THR A 82 -19.83 -7.16 12.49
C THR A 82 -19.79 -5.99 11.51
N GLU A 83 -19.84 -4.75 12.03
CA GLU A 83 -19.82 -3.53 11.23
C GLU A 83 -18.99 -2.45 11.92
N VAL A 84 -18.18 -1.73 11.15
CA VAL A 84 -17.43 -0.56 11.60
C VAL A 84 -17.45 0.51 10.53
N ARG A 85 -17.73 1.76 10.91
CA ARG A 85 -17.61 2.94 10.03
C ARG A 85 -16.71 3.98 10.68
N ARG A 86 -15.63 4.34 9.99
CA ARG A 86 -14.70 5.41 10.34
C ARG A 86 -14.41 6.21 9.07
N GLU A 87 -15.34 7.08 8.74
CA GLU A 87 -15.28 7.94 7.55
C GLU A 87 -14.63 9.28 7.93
N GLY A 88 -13.84 9.86 7.01
CA GLY A 88 -13.22 11.18 7.20
C GLY A 88 -12.19 11.24 8.33
N LYS A 89 -11.55 10.11 8.66
CA LYS A 89 -10.52 10.00 9.70
C LYS A 89 -9.16 9.71 9.10
N GLN A 90 -8.10 10.07 9.80
CA GLN A 90 -6.72 9.78 9.37
C GLN A 90 -6.33 8.32 9.68
N ILE A 91 -7.20 7.36 9.32
CA ILE A 91 -6.91 5.93 9.43
C ILE A 91 -5.90 5.55 8.35
N THR A 92 -4.84 4.87 8.75
CA THR A 92 -3.78 4.37 7.87
C THR A 92 -3.83 2.85 7.78
N ASP A 93 -2.92 2.27 7.00
CA ASP A 93 -2.75 0.82 6.90
C ASP A 93 -2.50 0.14 8.27
N VAL A 94 -1.92 0.88 9.23
CA VAL A 94 -1.65 0.36 10.58
C VAL A 94 -2.98 0.10 11.32
N GLY A 95 -3.90 1.07 11.30
CA GLY A 95 -5.23 0.93 11.89
C GLY A 95 -6.05 -0.14 11.18
N ALA A 96 -6.04 -0.15 9.85
CA ALA A 96 -6.74 -1.15 9.04
C ALA A 96 -6.25 -2.58 9.34
N ARG A 97 -4.94 -2.81 9.38
CA ARG A 97 -4.38 -4.14 9.68
C ARG A 97 -4.73 -4.62 11.10
N CYS A 98 -4.66 -3.72 12.08
CA CYS A 98 -5.06 -4.04 13.45
C CYS A 98 -6.56 -4.37 13.54
N LEU A 99 -7.41 -3.57 12.91
CA LEU A 99 -8.84 -3.81 12.85
C LEU A 99 -9.15 -5.20 12.25
N ALA A 100 -8.46 -5.54 11.15
CA ALA A 100 -8.58 -6.84 10.49
C ALA A 100 -8.21 -8.02 11.42
N THR A 101 -7.22 -7.82 12.29
CA THR A 101 -6.74 -8.84 13.24
C THR A 101 -7.65 -8.96 14.47
N LEU A 102 -8.19 -7.84 14.94
CA LEU A 102 -8.97 -7.76 16.17
C LEU A 102 -10.45 -8.12 15.97
N CYS A 103 -10.99 -7.87 14.78
CA CYS A 103 -12.41 -8.07 14.46
C CYS A 103 -12.58 -9.02 13.25
N PRO A 104 -12.36 -10.34 13.42
CA PRO A 104 -12.42 -11.31 12.31
C PRO A 104 -13.84 -11.54 11.75
N ASN A 105 -14.87 -11.17 12.51
CA ASN A 105 -16.29 -11.33 12.13
C ASN A 105 -16.86 -10.12 11.38
N LEU A 106 -16.02 -9.17 10.97
CA LEU A 106 -16.46 -8.00 10.21
C LEU A 106 -17.08 -8.41 8.87
N THR A 107 -18.30 -7.95 8.66
CA THR A 107 -19.09 -8.13 7.45
C THR A 107 -19.20 -6.86 6.62
N LYS A 108 -19.11 -5.69 7.28
CA LYS A 108 -19.24 -4.37 6.66
C LYS A 108 -18.21 -3.40 7.22
N ILE A 109 -17.41 -2.78 6.35
CA ILE A 109 -16.34 -1.86 6.76
C ILE A 109 -16.48 -0.56 5.98
N GLY A 110 -16.58 0.57 6.67
CA GLY A 110 -16.59 1.91 6.06
C GLY A 110 -15.33 2.67 6.40
N LEU A 111 -14.50 2.94 5.40
CA LEU A 111 -13.23 3.67 5.50
C LEU A 111 -13.14 4.73 4.39
N ASN A 112 -14.26 5.37 4.07
CA ASN A 112 -14.31 6.46 3.10
C ASN A 112 -13.48 7.65 3.57
N GLU A 113 -12.80 8.34 2.65
CA GLU A 113 -11.96 9.52 2.94
C GLU A 113 -10.88 9.21 4.00
N THR A 114 -10.20 8.05 3.85
CA THR A 114 -9.11 7.61 4.73
C THR A 114 -7.80 7.45 3.98
N LEU A 115 -6.69 7.35 4.71
CA LEU A 115 -5.33 7.15 4.18
C LEU A 115 -4.98 5.67 4.04
N VAL A 116 -5.99 4.81 3.89
CA VAL A 116 -5.78 3.38 3.65
C VAL A 116 -5.31 3.19 2.20
N THR A 117 -4.22 2.46 2.05
CA THR A 117 -3.66 2.10 0.75
C THR A 117 -4.04 0.67 0.36
N ASN A 118 -3.57 0.22 -0.80
CA ASN A 118 -3.74 -1.17 -1.25
C ASN A 118 -3.26 -2.19 -0.18
N VAL A 119 -2.26 -1.85 0.63
CA VAL A 119 -1.70 -2.75 1.65
C VAL A 119 -2.69 -2.97 2.81
N GLY A 120 -3.28 -1.90 3.35
CA GLY A 120 -4.28 -1.99 4.41
C GLY A 120 -5.57 -2.67 3.92
N ALA A 121 -6.02 -2.33 2.71
CA ALA A 121 -7.21 -2.94 2.11
C ALA A 121 -7.06 -4.46 1.89
N MET A 122 -5.91 -4.91 1.36
CA MET A 122 -5.63 -6.34 1.22
C MET A 122 -5.53 -7.05 2.58
N SER A 123 -5.00 -6.37 3.60
CA SER A 123 -4.93 -6.92 4.97
C SER A 123 -6.32 -7.17 5.55
N LEU A 124 -7.27 -6.26 5.29
CA LEU A 124 -8.67 -6.42 5.67
C LEU A 124 -9.32 -7.60 4.94
N ALA A 125 -9.18 -7.67 3.61
CA ALA A 125 -9.74 -8.77 2.83
C ALA A 125 -9.15 -10.15 3.23
N GLY A 126 -7.87 -10.20 3.58
CA GLY A 126 -7.21 -11.45 3.98
C GLY A 126 -7.58 -11.94 5.38
N SER A 127 -7.94 -11.05 6.30
CA SER A 127 -8.21 -11.43 7.70
C SER A 127 -9.71 -11.46 8.06
N CYS A 128 -10.57 -10.86 7.23
CA CYS A 128 -12.01 -10.82 7.42
C CYS A 128 -12.72 -11.72 6.36
N PRO A 129 -12.83 -13.03 6.57
CA PRO A 129 -13.38 -13.97 5.58
C PRO A 129 -14.88 -13.77 5.31
N ASN A 130 -15.60 -13.15 6.24
CA ASN A 130 -17.05 -12.88 6.13
C ASN A 130 -17.37 -11.49 5.58
N LEU A 131 -16.38 -10.77 5.05
CA LEU A 131 -16.57 -9.41 4.56
C LEU A 131 -17.43 -9.42 3.29
N THR A 132 -18.58 -8.73 3.37
CA THR A 132 -19.58 -8.65 2.29
C THR A 132 -19.65 -7.28 1.65
N ALA A 133 -19.35 -6.22 2.41
CA ALA A 133 -19.28 -4.86 1.89
C ALA A 133 -18.10 -4.09 2.49
N ILE A 134 -17.39 -3.36 1.65
CA ILE A 134 -16.39 -2.40 2.09
C ILE A 134 -16.53 -1.10 1.31
N PHE A 135 -16.48 0.03 2.00
CA PHE A 135 -16.56 1.36 1.42
C PHE A 135 -15.17 2.01 1.53
N LEU A 136 -14.57 2.28 0.36
CA LEU A 136 -13.22 2.82 0.18
C LEU A 136 -13.25 4.01 -0.80
N SER A 137 -14.37 4.75 -0.84
CA SER A 137 -14.48 5.96 -1.64
C SER A 137 -13.48 7.00 -1.13
N ASP A 138 -12.82 7.71 -2.05
CA ASP A 138 -11.81 8.73 -1.72
C ASP A 138 -10.63 8.17 -0.89
N THR A 139 -10.09 7.03 -1.30
CA THR A 139 -8.89 6.40 -0.72
C THR A 139 -7.82 6.16 -1.78
N GLU A 140 -6.60 5.80 -1.37
CA GLU A 140 -5.51 5.40 -2.28
C GLU A 140 -5.65 3.97 -2.83
N VAL A 141 -6.81 3.33 -2.64
CA VAL A 141 -7.06 1.97 -3.12
C VAL A 141 -7.38 1.97 -4.63
N THR A 142 -6.49 1.35 -5.39
CA THR A 142 -6.60 1.20 -6.84
C THR A 142 -7.64 0.14 -7.24
N ASP A 143 -8.24 0.27 -8.43
CA ASP A 143 -9.21 -0.72 -8.93
C ASP A 143 -8.59 -2.12 -9.12
N GLY A 144 -7.28 -2.19 -9.42
CA GLY A 144 -6.55 -3.46 -9.44
C GLY A 144 -6.53 -4.14 -8.07
N CYS A 145 -6.39 -3.38 -6.99
CA CYS A 145 -6.51 -3.91 -5.63
C CYS A 145 -7.95 -4.37 -5.33
N LYS A 146 -8.95 -3.57 -5.71
CA LYS A 146 -10.37 -3.94 -5.54
C LYS A 146 -10.70 -5.25 -6.25
N GLN A 147 -10.15 -5.46 -7.45
CA GLN A 147 -10.31 -6.71 -8.20
C GLN A 147 -9.69 -7.89 -7.45
N ARG A 148 -8.47 -7.76 -6.91
CA ARG A 148 -7.81 -8.82 -6.12
C ARG A 148 -8.56 -9.12 -4.83
N MET A 149 -9.13 -8.11 -4.18
CA MET A 149 -9.98 -8.32 -3.01
C MET A 149 -11.24 -9.12 -3.36
N LYS A 150 -11.86 -8.86 -4.51
CA LYS A 150 -12.98 -9.66 -5.03
C LYS A 150 -12.58 -11.09 -5.42
N GLU A 151 -11.36 -11.29 -5.91
CA GLU A 151 -10.83 -12.63 -6.18
C GLU A 151 -10.63 -13.43 -4.88
N ALA A 152 -10.15 -12.77 -3.82
CA ALA A 152 -10.02 -13.36 -2.49
C ALA A 152 -11.39 -13.62 -1.83
N LEU A 153 -12.34 -12.70 -2.03
CA LEU A 153 -13.67 -12.72 -1.44
C LEU A 153 -14.73 -12.53 -2.55
N PRO A 154 -15.21 -13.62 -3.18
CA PRO A 154 -16.11 -13.52 -4.34
C PRO A 154 -17.47 -12.86 -4.02
N ASN A 155 -17.87 -12.84 -2.74
CA ASN A 155 -19.10 -12.18 -2.28
C ASN A 155 -18.87 -10.74 -1.79
N LEU A 156 -17.65 -10.21 -1.90
CA LEU A 156 -17.31 -8.86 -1.45
C LEU A 156 -17.77 -7.81 -2.45
N THR A 157 -18.58 -6.87 -1.95
CA THR A 157 -18.97 -5.66 -2.68
C THR A 157 -18.10 -4.49 -2.22
N ILE A 158 -17.44 -3.85 -3.16
CA ILE A 158 -16.55 -2.71 -2.88
C ILE A 158 -17.23 -1.46 -3.44
N TYR A 159 -17.41 -0.46 -2.59
CA TYR A 159 -18.06 0.83 -2.87
C TYR A 159 -17.05 1.97 -2.80
#